data_AF-A0A1G0KRR1-F1
#
_entry.id   AF-A0A1G0KRR1-F1
#
_cell.length_a   1.000
_cell.length_b   1.000
_cell.length_c   1.000
_cell.angle_alpha   90.00
_cell.angle_beta   90.00
_cell.angle_gamma   90.00
#
_symmetry.space_group_name_H-M   'P 1'
#
loop_
_entity.id
_entity.type
_entity.pdbx_description
1 polymer ?
#
loop_
_entity_poly.entity_id
_entity_poly.type
_entity_poly.pdbx_seq_one_letter_code
_entity_poly.pdbx_strand_id
1 'polypeptide(L)'
;MSKMDFLLIDLLLAGIAIAALPLIGTGVVMVLLTLIAVPYFRLPGKRHLLAPFLIALAMASIWAWIAGDMYRYRESLLLLGQVNLYPVLFWLFGLFVNMTLYDDLMRYLHRHPIWVHLAVFSLMFWAGLLFVEVMAYHVYGVRNLATLGYPGLPGCDCIHGPRWMQTSYLASGPVYFIAITLLGYHQNHPHWPPVRCRLFPGLNRRNL
;
A
#
# COMPACT_ATOMS: atom_id res chain seq x y z
N MET A 1 23.72 -6.42 10.52
CA MET A 1 22.73 -5.34 10.72
C MET A 1 21.71 -5.80 11.73
N SER A 2 21.46 -4.97 12.73
CA SER A 2 20.40 -5.18 13.70
C SER A 2 19.04 -5.02 13.00
N LYS A 3 17.98 -5.63 13.53
CA LYS A 3 16.62 -5.44 12.99
C LYS A 3 16.12 -3.99 13.11
N MET A 4 16.72 -3.18 13.98
CA MET A 4 16.43 -1.75 14.12
C MET A 4 16.97 -0.94 12.93
N ASP A 5 18.07 -1.40 12.32
CA ASP A 5 18.67 -0.78 11.15
C ASP A 5 17.71 -0.83 9.95
N PHE A 6 16.95 -1.92 9.79
CA PHE A 6 16.01 -2.08 8.67
C PHE A 6 14.79 -1.16 8.77
N LEU A 7 14.17 -1.03 9.94
CA LEU A 7 13.04 -0.10 10.12
C LEU A 7 13.46 1.34 9.83
N LEU A 8 14.65 1.73 10.30
CA LEU A 8 15.20 3.06 10.01
C LEU A 8 15.42 3.25 8.51
N ILE A 9 15.98 2.26 7.81
CA ILE A 9 16.15 2.31 6.35
C ILE A 9 14.79 2.44 5.65
N ASP A 10 13.78 1.67 6.06
CA ASP A 10 12.45 1.69 5.45
C ASP A 10 11.77 3.06 5.64
N LEU A 11 11.87 3.64 6.83
CA LEU A 11 11.39 4.99 7.12
C LEU A 11 12.16 6.07 6.36
N LEU A 12 13.48 5.95 6.25
CA LEU A 12 14.31 6.89 5.49
C LEU A 12 13.98 6.83 4.00
N LEU A 13 13.83 5.64 3.42
CA LEU A 13 13.44 5.47 2.03
C LEU A 13 12.06 6.09 1.75
N ALA A 14 11.09 5.86 2.64
CA ALA A 14 9.78 6.48 2.54
C ALA A 14 9.84 8.02 2.68
N GLY A 15 10.62 8.53 3.64
CA GLY A 15 10.81 9.96 3.86
C GLY A 15 11.50 10.66 2.68
N ILE A 16 12.57 10.06 2.15
CA ILE A 16 13.28 10.56 0.96
C ILE A 16 12.34 10.58 -0.24
N ALA A 17 11.54 9.53 -0.43
CA ALA A 17 10.56 9.49 -1.52
C ALA A 17 9.56 10.63 -1.45
N ILE A 18 8.97 10.88 -0.27
CA ILE A 18 8.01 11.97 -0.04
C ILE A 18 8.68 13.33 -0.29
N ALA A 19 9.90 13.53 0.21
CA ALA A 19 10.65 14.76 0.03
C ALA A 19 11.08 15.01 -1.43
N ALA A 20 11.28 13.95 -2.21
CA ALA A 20 11.68 14.04 -3.62
C ALA A 20 10.51 14.36 -4.56
N LEU A 21 9.26 14.15 -4.15
CA LEU A 21 8.06 14.41 -4.97
C LEU A 21 8.05 15.79 -5.64
N PRO A 22 8.26 16.92 -4.93
CA PRO A 22 8.26 18.24 -5.55
C PRO A 22 9.50 18.52 -6.42
N LEU A 23 10.59 17.75 -6.28
CA LEU A 23 11.87 18.07 -6.91
C LEU A 23 12.04 17.48 -8.31
N ILE A 24 11.66 16.22 -8.49
CA ILE A 24 11.93 15.48 -9.73
C ILE A 24 10.67 14.97 -10.43
N GLY A 25 9.49 15.29 -9.87
CA GLY A 25 8.19 14.92 -10.41
C GLY A 25 7.71 13.54 -9.92
N THR A 26 6.40 13.48 -9.68
CA THR A 26 5.71 12.33 -9.07
C THR A 26 5.92 11.02 -9.83
N GLY A 27 5.83 11.05 -11.17
CA GLY A 27 6.05 9.86 -12.01
C GLY A 27 7.47 9.30 -11.91
N VAL A 28 8.49 10.17 -11.93
CA VAL A 28 9.91 9.75 -11.86
C VAL A 28 10.23 9.14 -10.50
N VAL A 29 9.78 9.77 -9.40
CA VAL A 29 9.95 9.21 -8.05
C VAL A 29 9.39 7.79 -7.98
N MET A 30 8.18 7.57 -8.49
CA MET A 30 7.53 6.27 -8.44
C MET A 30 8.28 5.20 -9.24
N VAL A 31 8.81 5.53 -10.42
CA VAL A 31 9.65 4.60 -11.19
C VAL A 31 10.94 4.26 -10.44
N LEU A 32 11.63 5.27 -9.90
CA LEU A 32 12.86 5.05 -9.14
C LEU A 32 12.62 4.14 -7.93
N LEU A 33 11.51 4.34 -7.22
CA LEU A 33 11.10 3.45 -6.13
C LEU A 33 10.88 2.01 -6.61
N THR A 34 10.29 1.80 -7.79
CA THR A 34 10.11 0.44 -8.35
C THR A 34 11.44 -0.21 -8.69
N LEU A 35 12.35 0.57 -9.27
CA LEU A 35 13.69 0.08 -9.56
C LEU A 35 14.48 -0.24 -8.29
N ILE A 36 14.29 0.53 -7.21
CA ILE A 36 14.92 0.29 -5.89
C ILE A 36 14.29 -0.90 -5.15
N ALA A 37 13.00 -1.19 -5.36
CA ALA A 37 12.34 -2.34 -4.74
C ALA A 37 12.99 -3.68 -5.15
N VAL A 38 13.47 -3.81 -6.39
CA VAL A 38 14.11 -5.04 -6.89
C VAL A 38 15.37 -5.43 -6.11
N PRO A 39 16.41 -4.58 -5.97
CA PRO A 39 17.56 -4.89 -5.13
C PRO A 39 17.19 -4.97 -3.64
N TYR A 40 16.16 -4.25 -3.17
CA TYR A 40 15.69 -4.34 -1.79
C TYR A 40 15.23 -5.76 -1.41
N PHE A 41 14.56 -6.49 -2.29
CA PHE A 41 14.19 -7.90 -2.05
C PHE A 41 15.39 -8.85 -1.94
N ARG A 42 16.57 -8.45 -2.43
CA ARG A 42 17.79 -9.27 -2.33
C ARG A 42 18.45 -9.15 -0.97
N LEU A 43 18.04 -8.19 -0.13
CA LEU A 43 18.56 -8.04 1.22
C LEU A 43 18.20 -9.26 2.10
N PRO A 44 19.11 -9.70 2.98
CA PRO A 44 18.85 -10.81 3.89
C PRO A 44 17.59 -10.57 4.73
N GLY A 45 16.67 -11.53 4.70
CA GLY A 45 15.43 -11.46 5.47
C GLY A 45 14.38 -10.49 4.90
N LYS A 46 14.49 -10.04 3.64
CA LYS A 46 13.45 -9.26 2.94
C LYS A 46 12.82 -9.99 1.75
N ARG A 47 13.34 -11.17 1.38
CA ARG A 47 12.83 -11.99 0.26
C ARG A 47 11.34 -12.36 0.42
N HIS A 48 10.88 -12.53 1.65
CA HIS A 48 9.49 -12.87 1.94
C HIS A 48 8.54 -11.76 1.48
N LEU A 49 8.98 -10.50 1.43
CA LEU A 49 8.19 -9.35 0.98
C LEU A 49 7.87 -9.33 -0.53
N LEU A 50 8.48 -10.22 -1.33
CA LEU A 50 8.20 -10.32 -2.76
C LEU A 50 6.73 -10.68 -3.04
N ALA A 51 6.17 -11.64 -2.29
CA ALA A 51 4.78 -12.04 -2.49
C ALA A 51 3.80 -10.90 -2.17
N PRO A 52 3.88 -10.21 -1.00
CA PRO A 52 3.11 -8.99 -0.74
C PRO A 52 3.26 -7.91 -1.82
N PHE A 53 4.46 -7.70 -2.35
CA PHE A 53 4.70 -6.74 -3.42
C PHE A 53 3.95 -7.12 -4.71
N LEU A 54 4.02 -8.40 -5.12
CA LEU A 54 3.29 -8.89 -6.29
C LEU A 54 1.77 -8.80 -6.12
N ILE A 55 1.26 -9.10 -4.92
CA ILE A 55 -0.16 -8.93 -4.60
C ILE A 55 -0.57 -7.45 -4.68
N ALA A 56 0.25 -6.55 -4.13
CA ALA A 56 0.02 -5.11 -4.20
C ALA A 56 0.01 -4.62 -5.65
N LEU A 57 0.95 -5.11 -6.49
CA LEU A 57 1.02 -4.77 -7.90
C LEU A 57 -0.24 -5.23 -8.64
N ALA A 58 -0.70 -6.46 -8.39
CA ALA A 58 -1.92 -6.98 -8.99
C ALA A 58 -3.14 -6.15 -8.58
N MET A 59 -3.31 -5.86 -7.27
CA MET A 59 -4.41 -5.05 -6.78
C MET A 59 -4.38 -3.62 -7.33
N ALA A 60 -3.22 -2.98 -7.35
CA ALA A 60 -3.06 -1.63 -7.89
C ALA A 60 -3.37 -1.58 -9.40
N SER A 61 -2.97 -2.60 -10.15
CA SER A 61 -3.27 -2.72 -11.58
C SER A 61 -4.76 -2.92 -11.83
N ILE A 62 -5.41 -3.82 -11.08
CA ILE A 62 -6.87 -4.05 -11.15
C ILE A 62 -7.61 -2.76 -10.82
N TRP A 63 -7.18 -2.06 -9.76
CA TRP A 63 -7.78 -0.80 -9.34
C TRP A 63 -7.65 0.29 -10.40
N ALA A 64 -6.46 0.50 -10.95
CA ALA A 64 -6.25 1.48 -12.02
C ALA A 64 -7.08 1.15 -13.26
N TRP A 65 -7.26 -0.14 -13.58
CA TRP A 65 -8.12 -0.58 -14.66
C TRP A 65 -9.61 -0.28 -14.39
N ILE A 66 -10.11 -0.58 -13.18
CA ILE A 66 -11.50 -0.30 -12.78
C ILE A 66 -11.77 1.21 -12.77
N ALA A 67 -10.85 2.00 -12.20
CA ALA A 67 -10.98 3.44 -12.10
C ALA A 67 -10.88 4.12 -13.48
N GLY A 68 -10.12 3.52 -14.41
CA GLY A 68 -10.01 3.96 -15.80
C GLY A 68 -9.67 5.45 -15.92
N ASP A 69 -10.51 6.19 -16.63
CA ASP A 69 -10.35 7.62 -16.90
C ASP A 69 -10.55 8.54 -15.67
N MET A 70 -10.89 7.98 -14.51
CA MET A 70 -11.03 8.77 -13.28
C MET A 70 -9.68 9.24 -12.73
N TYR A 71 -8.55 8.85 -13.31
CA TYR A 71 -7.21 9.29 -12.93
C TYR A 71 -6.57 10.21 -13.99
N ARG A 72 -7.04 11.46 -14.08
CA ARG A 72 -6.46 12.48 -14.97
C ARG A 72 -5.87 13.60 -14.14
N TYR A 73 -4.55 13.71 -14.14
CA TYR A 73 -3.85 14.74 -13.40
C TYR A 73 -3.35 15.84 -14.34
N ARG A 74 -3.11 17.02 -13.78
CA ARG A 74 -2.58 18.17 -14.53
C ARG A 74 -1.15 17.95 -15.01
N GLU A 75 -0.37 17.21 -14.23
CA GLU A 75 1.04 16.95 -14.51
C GLU A 75 1.20 15.91 -15.64
N SER A 76 2.29 16.02 -16.40
CA SER A 76 2.68 15.01 -17.38
C SER A 76 3.11 13.74 -16.64
N LEU A 77 2.15 12.85 -16.40
CA LEU A 77 2.41 11.58 -15.76
C LEU A 77 2.87 10.54 -16.78
N LEU A 78 3.57 9.52 -16.29
CA LEU A 78 4.02 8.41 -17.11
C LEU A 78 2.82 7.61 -17.63
N LEU A 79 2.74 7.51 -18.94
CA LEU A 79 1.75 6.70 -19.64
C LEU A 79 2.40 5.43 -20.17
N LEU A 80 1.75 4.29 -19.99
CA LEU A 80 2.05 3.06 -20.71
C LEU A 80 0.92 2.79 -21.69
N GLY A 81 1.12 3.18 -22.96
CA GLY A 81 0.04 3.27 -23.92
C GLY A 81 -0.98 4.34 -23.49
N GLN A 82 -2.21 3.91 -23.20
CA GLN A 82 -3.29 4.78 -22.73
C GLN A 82 -3.50 4.72 -21.20
N VAL A 83 -2.74 3.88 -20.50
CA VAL A 83 -2.89 3.70 -19.05
C VAL A 83 -1.94 4.66 -18.32
N ASN A 84 -2.51 5.48 -17.44
CA ASN A 84 -1.74 6.28 -16.50
C ASN A 84 -1.09 5.36 -15.46
N LEU A 85 0.24 5.28 -15.47
CA LEU A 85 0.98 4.42 -14.55
C LEU A 85 1.07 5.00 -13.13
N TYR A 86 0.87 6.29 -12.96
CA TYR A 86 0.94 6.93 -11.65
C TYR A 86 0.03 6.26 -10.60
N PRO A 87 -1.29 6.08 -10.82
CA PRO A 87 -2.13 5.40 -9.85
C PRO A 87 -1.65 3.97 -9.58
N VAL A 88 -1.20 3.21 -10.58
CA VAL A 88 -0.68 1.84 -10.38
C VAL A 88 0.51 1.86 -9.43
N LEU A 89 1.50 2.69 -9.70
CA LEU A 89 2.72 2.74 -8.90
C LEU A 89 2.46 3.31 -7.51
N PHE A 90 1.66 4.36 -7.40
CA PHE A 90 1.33 4.98 -6.12
C PHE A 90 0.59 3.99 -5.21
N TRP A 91 -0.42 3.28 -5.73
CA TRP A 91 -1.15 2.26 -4.98
C TRP A 91 -0.28 1.08 -4.60
N LEU A 92 0.59 0.61 -5.52
CA LEU A 92 1.59 -0.41 -5.24
C LEU A 92 2.47 -0.01 -4.05
N PHE A 93 3.06 1.18 -4.07
CA PHE A 93 3.93 1.64 -2.99
C PHE A 93 3.21 1.88 -1.69
N GLY A 94 2.04 2.51 -1.71
CA GLY A 94 1.26 2.75 -0.49
C GLY A 94 0.95 1.45 0.25
N LEU A 95 0.47 0.43 -0.47
CA LEU A 95 0.18 -0.89 0.11
C LEU A 95 1.46 -1.61 0.57
N PHE A 96 2.51 -1.59 -0.25
CA PHE A 96 3.76 -2.29 0.04
C PHE A 96 4.54 -1.69 1.22
N VAL A 97 4.64 -0.36 1.29
CA VAL A 97 5.27 0.35 2.41
C VAL A 97 4.48 0.09 3.69
N ASN A 98 3.15 0.17 3.64
CA ASN A 98 2.32 -0.14 4.81
C ASN A 98 2.55 -1.57 5.31
N MET A 99 2.66 -2.55 4.40
CA MET A 99 2.98 -3.93 4.75
C MET A 99 4.36 -4.08 5.38
N THR A 100 5.37 -3.40 4.85
CA THR A 100 6.73 -3.46 5.37
C THR A 100 6.81 -2.90 6.78
N LEU A 101 6.21 -1.72 7.02
CA LEU A 101 6.13 -1.11 8.35
C LEU A 101 5.35 -2.00 9.33
N TYR A 102 4.26 -2.59 8.85
CA TYR A 102 3.45 -3.49 9.66
C TYR A 102 4.20 -4.79 10.01
N ASP A 103 4.98 -5.36 9.08
CA ASP A 103 5.81 -6.56 9.32
C ASP A 103 6.84 -6.34 10.45
N ASP A 104 7.35 -5.11 10.59
CA ASP A 104 8.20 -4.74 11.71
C ASP A 104 7.43 -4.59 13.03
N LEU A 105 6.23 -4.02 12.97
CA LEU A 105 5.33 -3.86 14.13
C LEU A 105 4.82 -5.21 14.67
N MET A 106 4.70 -6.24 13.82
CA MET A 106 4.19 -7.57 14.17
C MET A 106 4.86 -8.21 15.38
N ARG A 107 6.14 -7.89 15.63
CA ARG A 107 6.90 -8.42 16.76
C ARG A 107 6.26 -8.06 18.10
N TYR A 108 5.63 -6.89 18.18
CA TYR A 108 4.92 -6.40 19.36
C TYR A 108 3.49 -6.95 19.45
N LEU A 109 2.93 -7.40 18.32
CA LEU A 109 1.54 -7.84 18.23
C LEU A 109 1.35 -9.37 18.16
N HIS A 110 2.42 -10.16 18.23
CA HIS A 110 2.41 -11.61 17.95
C HIS A 110 1.40 -12.46 18.74
N ARG A 111 0.89 -11.97 19.88
CA ARG A 111 -0.08 -12.71 20.73
C ARG A 111 -1.54 -12.31 20.48
N HIS A 112 -1.78 -11.33 19.63
CA HIS A 112 -3.12 -10.81 19.41
C HIS A 112 -3.90 -11.63 18.38
N PRO A 113 -5.23 -11.65 18.45
CA PRO A 113 -6.06 -12.31 17.45
C PRO A 113 -6.03 -11.56 16.11
N ILE A 114 -6.30 -12.27 15.01
CA ILE A 114 -6.22 -11.74 13.63
C ILE A 114 -7.05 -10.48 13.38
N TRP A 115 -8.14 -10.27 14.11
CA TRP A 115 -8.95 -9.05 13.97
C TRP A 115 -8.23 -7.80 14.51
N VAL A 116 -7.38 -7.94 15.53
CA VAL A 116 -6.54 -6.83 16.02
C VAL A 116 -5.51 -6.49 14.95
N HIS A 117 -4.91 -7.50 14.34
CA HIS A 117 -3.96 -7.34 13.24
C HIS A 117 -4.58 -6.61 12.04
N LEU A 118 -5.78 -7.02 11.61
CA LEU A 118 -6.53 -6.33 10.57
C LEU A 118 -6.82 -4.87 10.96
N ALA A 119 -7.28 -4.62 12.19
CA ALA A 119 -7.59 -3.28 12.67
C ALA A 119 -6.34 -2.38 12.68
N VAL A 120 -5.23 -2.86 13.24
CA VAL A 120 -3.96 -2.11 13.28
C VAL A 120 -3.45 -1.83 11.86
N PHE A 121 -3.43 -2.83 10.98
CA PHE A 121 -3.01 -2.64 9.59
C PHE A 121 -3.86 -1.60 8.88
N SER A 122 -5.18 -1.66 9.07
CA SER A 122 -6.13 -0.74 8.45
C SER A 122 -5.95 0.69 8.96
N LEU A 123 -5.77 0.87 10.27
CA LEU A 123 -5.50 2.18 10.87
C LEU A 123 -4.18 2.78 10.38
N MET A 124 -3.11 1.98 10.30
CA MET A 124 -1.83 2.40 9.73
C MET A 124 -2.01 2.84 8.27
N PHE A 125 -2.72 2.04 7.48
CA PHE A 125 -2.98 2.33 6.08
C PHE A 125 -3.80 3.62 5.92
N TRP A 126 -4.89 3.80 6.68
CA TRP A 126 -5.71 5.01 6.61
C TRP A 126 -4.95 6.25 7.03
N ALA A 127 -4.17 6.18 8.11
CA ALA A 127 -3.34 7.29 8.54
C ALA A 127 -2.32 7.70 7.46
N GLY A 128 -1.64 6.71 6.87
CA GLY A 128 -0.69 6.95 5.78
C GLY A 128 -1.38 7.51 4.52
N LEU A 129 -2.50 6.92 4.10
CA LEU A 129 -3.26 7.35 2.94
C LEU A 129 -3.73 8.81 3.10
N LEU A 130 -4.39 9.14 4.21
CA LEU A 130 -4.89 10.48 4.48
C LEU A 130 -3.74 11.49 4.57
N PHE A 131 -2.64 11.12 5.23
CA PHE A 131 -1.46 11.98 5.30
C PHE A 131 -0.93 12.31 3.89
N VAL A 132 -0.71 11.31 3.04
CA VAL A 132 -0.17 11.55 1.70
C VAL A 132 -1.16 12.30 0.82
N GLU A 133 -2.45 12.00 0.89
CA GLU A 133 -3.49 12.71 0.12
C GLU A 133 -3.59 14.18 0.54
N VAL A 134 -3.56 14.48 1.83
CA VAL A 134 -3.53 15.87 2.34
C VAL A 134 -2.29 16.60 1.87
N MET A 135 -1.10 15.98 1.99
CA MET A 135 0.14 16.58 1.53
C MET A 135 0.14 16.81 0.01
N ALA A 136 -0.27 15.81 -0.77
CA ALA A 136 -0.38 15.90 -2.22
C ALA A 136 -1.32 17.03 -2.64
N TYR A 137 -2.52 17.09 -2.06
CA TYR A 137 -3.56 18.03 -2.47
C TYR A 137 -3.32 19.46 -1.98
N HIS A 138 -3.05 19.63 -0.68
CA HIS A 138 -2.98 20.96 -0.04
C HIS A 138 -1.58 21.57 -0.04
N VAL A 139 -0.52 20.76 -0.02
CA VAL A 139 0.86 21.24 0.03
C VAL A 139 1.49 21.25 -1.36
N TYR A 140 1.38 20.15 -2.09
CA TYR A 140 2.03 19.99 -3.40
C TYR A 140 1.15 20.36 -4.59
N GLY A 141 -0.15 20.60 -4.39
CA GLY A 141 -1.07 20.99 -5.46
C GLY A 141 -1.34 19.90 -6.49
N VAL A 142 -1.07 18.64 -6.18
CA VAL A 142 -1.38 17.48 -7.02
C VAL A 142 -2.89 17.25 -6.98
N ARG A 143 -3.56 17.59 -8.08
CA ARG A 143 -5.02 17.49 -8.20
C ARG A 143 -5.42 16.55 -9.32
N ASN A 144 -6.36 15.66 -9.02
CA ASN A 144 -7.03 14.84 -10.00
C ASN A 144 -8.14 15.66 -10.66
N LEU A 145 -7.92 16.09 -11.90
CA LEU A 145 -8.82 16.93 -12.67
C LEU A 145 -10.12 16.21 -13.02
N ALA A 146 -10.08 14.89 -13.22
CA ALA A 146 -11.28 14.11 -13.56
C ALA A 146 -12.30 14.10 -12.42
N THR A 147 -11.84 14.21 -11.17
CA THR A 147 -12.69 14.06 -9.99
C THR A 147 -12.82 15.32 -9.15
N LEU A 148 -12.26 16.44 -9.59
CA LEU A 148 -12.24 17.71 -8.84
C LEU A 148 -13.64 18.25 -8.51
N GLY A 149 -14.65 17.94 -9.33
CA GLY A 149 -16.03 18.37 -9.10
C GLY A 149 -16.78 17.60 -8.01
N TYR A 150 -16.21 16.50 -7.50
CA TYR A 150 -16.80 15.73 -6.41
C TYR A 150 -16.40 16.31 -5.05
N PRO A 151 -17.27 16.20 -4.02
CA PRO A 151 -16.89 16.59 -2.67
C PRO A 151 -15.75 15.69 -2.16
N GLY A 152 -14.78 16.29 -1.48
CA GLY A 152 -13.75 15.56 -0.75
C GLY A 152 -14.31 14.87 0.49
N LEU A 153 -13.47 14.09 1.15
CA LEU A 153 -13.79 13.50 2.45
C LEU A 153 -14.00 14.59 3.51
N PRO A 154 -14.97 14.41 4.43
CA PRO A 154 -15.21 15.37 5.50
C PRO A 154 -13.98 15.47 6.42
N GLY A 155 -13.57 16.70 6.74
CA GLY A 155 -12.49 17.00 7.69
C GLY A 155 -11.10 17.19 7.06
N CYS A 156 -10.78 16.53 5.94
CA CYS A 156 -9.51 16.74 5.23
C CYS A 156 -9.64 17.46 3.89
N ASP A 157 -10.84 17.49 3.29
CA ASP A 157 -11.07 17.96 1.92
C ASP A 157 -10.07 17.35 0.93
N CYS A 158 -10.00 16.01 0.97
CA CYS A 158 -9.06 15.19 0.20
C CYS A 158 -9.80 13.98 -0.42
N ILE A 159 -9.21 13.27 -1.38
CA ILE A 159 -9.85 12.15 -2.11
C ILE A 159 -11.19 12.59 -2.74
N HIS A 160 -11.11 13.55 -3.67
CA HIS A 160 -12.26 13.95 -4.46
C HIS A 160 -12.59 12.82 -5.44
N GLY A 161 -13.83 12.33 -5.41
CA GLY A 161 -14.31 11.25 -6.28
C GLY A 161 -15.73 10.82 -5.93
N PRO A 162 -16.40 10.03 -6.79
CA PRO A 162 -17.70 9.46 -6.46
C PRO A 162 -17.60 8.57 -5.21
N ARG A 163 -18.71 8.41 -4.46
CA ARG A 163 -18.72 7.69 -3.18
C ARG A 163 -18.11 6.29 -3.24
N TRP A 164 -18.33 5.55 -4.32
CA TRP A 164 -17.75 4.21 -4.47
C TRP A 164 -16.21 4.27 -4.50
N MET A 165 -15.62 5.28 -5.14
CA MET A 165 -14.19 5.46 -5.22
C MET A 165 -13.60 5.82 -3.86
N GLN A 166 -14.24 6.74 -3.12
CA GLN A 166 -13.84 7.08 -1.75
C GLN A 166 -13.87 5.85 -0.83
N THR A 167 -14.94 5.04 -0.91
CA THR A 167 -15.04 3.80 -0.16
C THR A 167 -13.97 2.80 -0.56
N SER A 168 -13.69 2.65 -1.86
CA SER A 168 -12.61 1.78 -2.35
C SER A 168 -11.25 2.22 -1.83
N TYR A 169 -10.97 3.53 -1.79
CA TYR A 169 -9.73 4.08 -1.23
C TYR A 169 -9.50 3.59 0.21
N LEU A 170 -10.53 3.70 1.04
CA LEU A 170 -10.47 3.24 2.44
C LEU A 170 -10.47 1.71 2.55
N ALA A 171 -11.14 1.00 1.65
CA ALA A 171 -11.22 -0.47 1.69
C ALA A 171 -9.93 -1.16 1.18
N SER A 172 -9.12 -0.50 0.36
CA SER A 172 -7.93 -1.08 -0.27
C SER A 172 -6.95 -1.70 0.73
N GLY A 173 -6.63 -1.03 1.84
CA GLY A 173 -5.77 -1.57 2.90
C GLY A 173 -6.34 -2.84 3.55
N PRO A 174 -7.55 -2.79 4.12
CA PRO A 174 -8.23 -3.99 4.65
C PRO A 174 -8.31 -5.16 3.67
N VAL A 175 -8.70 -4.90 2.41
CA VAL A 175 -8.82 -5.93 1.37
C VAL A 175 -7.46 -6.55 1.07
N TYR A 176 -6.42 -5.73 0.96
CA TYR A 176 -5.05 -6.19 0.72
C TYR A 176 -4.53 -7.06 1.86
N PHE A 177 -4.77 -6.67 3.12
CA PHE A 177 -4.42 -7.48 4.28
C PHE A 177 -5.13 -8.85 4.26
N ILE A 178 -6.43 -8.87 3.94
CA ILE A 178 -7.20 -10.10 3.82
C ILE A 178 -6.62 -10.98 2.70
N ALA A 179 -6.31 -10.41 1.54
CA ALA A 179 -5.72 -11.14 0.41
C ALA A 179 -4.40 -11.82 0.79
N ILE A 180 -3.47 -11.09 1.43
CA ILE A 180 -2.20 -11.64 1.93
C ILE A 180 -2.43 -12.77 2.94
N THR A 181 -3.40 -12.58 3.84
CA THR A 181 -3.76 -13.57 4.86
C THR A 181 -4.28 -14.87 4.24
N LEU A 182 -5.17 -14.77 3.26
CA LEU A 182 -5.77 -15.92 2.58
C LEU A 182 -4.76 -16.69 1.73
N LEU A 183 -3.80 -15.98 1.12
CA LEU A 183 -2.72 -16.59 0.33
C LEU A 183 -1.61 -17.22 1.21
N GLY A 184 -1.80 -17.26 2.52
CA GLY A 184 -0.94 -18.03 3.43
C GLY A 184 0.43 -17.40 3.68
N TYR A 185 0.60 -16.11 3.37
CA TYR A 185 1.86 -15.39 3.65
C TYR A 185 2.33 -15.57 5.11
N HIS A 186 1.38 -15.59 6.06
CA HIS A 186 1.65 -15.74 7.49
C HIS A 186 2.28 -17.08 7.88
N GLN A 187 2.14 -18.11 7.05
CA GLN A 187 2.58 -19.46 7.39
C GLN A 187 4.11 -19.61 7.37
N ASN A 188 4.82 -18.75 6.64
CA ASN A 188 6.27 -18.82 6.49
C ASN A 188 7.01 -17.80 7.37
N HIS A 189 6.30 -17.11 8.27
CA HIS A 189 6.83 -15.95 8.96
C HIS A 189 6.84 -16.16 10.49
N PRO A 190 8.01 -16.08 11.16
CA PRO A 190 8.17 -16.52 12.55
C PRO A 190 7.38 -15.69 13.58
N HIS A 191 6.90 -14.50 13.21
CA HIS A 191 6.23 -13.59 14.14
C HIS A 191 4.71 -13.50 13.95
N TRP A 192 4.17 -14.17 12.93
CA TRP A 192 2.75 -14.17 12.70
C TRP A 192 2.04 -15.16 13.60
N PRO A 193 0.88 -14.79 14.19
CA PRO A 193 0.09 -15.74 14.93
C PRO A 193 -0.26 -16.90 13.98
N PRO A 194 -0.07 -18.16 14.40
CA PRO A 194 -0.45 -19.28 13.57
C PRO A 194 -1.94 -19.11 13.30
N VAL A 195 -2.30 -18.91 12.04
CA VAL A 195 -3.69 -19.01 11.58
C VAL A 195 -4.04 -20.50 11.65
N ARG A 196 -4.22 -21.02 12.87
CA ARG A 196 -5.05 -22.21 13.07
C ARG A 196 -6.41 -21.75 12.59
N CYS A 197 -6.80 -22.19 11.40
CA CYS A 197 -8.08 -21.88 10.77
C CYS A 197 -9.24 -22.14 11.74
N ARG A 198 -9.53 -21.20 12.64
CA ARG A 198 -10.79 -21.13 13.37
C ARG A 198 -11.83 -20.35 12.57
N LEU A 199 -11.39 -19.57 11.56
CA LEU A 199 -12.28 -18.89 10.62
C LEU A 199 -13.01 -19.85 9.68
N PHE A 200 -12.46 -21.04 9.45
CA PHE A 200 -13.10 -22.12 8.70
C PHE A 200 -12.89 -23.46 9.42
N PRO A 201 -13.75 -23.83 10.38
CA PRO A 201 -13.60 -25.05 11.18
C PRO A 201 -13.59 -26.37 10.37
N GLY A 202 -13.84 -26.34 9.06
CA GLY A 202 -13.99 -27.52 8.20
C GLY A 202 -12.83 -27.80 7.21
N LEU A 203 -11.85 -26.92 7.06
CA LEU A 203 -10.72 -27.12 6.14
C LEU A 203 -9.59 -27.87 6.84
N ASN A 204 -9.74 -29.19 6.93
CA ASN A 204 -8.75 -30.09 7.52
C ASN A 204 -7.53 -30.25 6.57
N ARG A 205 -6.33 -29.88 7.04
CA ARG A 205 -5.06 -29.86 6.28
C ARG A 205 -4.51 -31.24 5.87
N ARG A 206 -5.28 -32.32 5.92
CA ARG A 206 -4.73 -33.67 5.67
C ARG A 206 -4.47 -33.99 4.18
N ASN A 207 -4.83 -33.11 3.24
CA ASN A 207 -4.79 -33.40 1.80
C ASN A 207 -4.07 -32.33 0.95
N LEU A 208 -3.13 -31.56 1.50
CA LEU A 208 -2.26 -30.66 0.72
C LEU A 208 -0.80 -30.95 1.03
#